data_AF-A0A7M3MCJ2-F1
#
_entry.id   AF-A0A7M3MCJ2-F1
#
_cell.length_a   1.000
_cell.length_b   1.000
_cell.length_c   1.000
_cell.angle_alpha   90.00
_cell.angle_beta   90.00
_cell.angle_gamma   90.00
#
_symmetry.space_group_name_H-M   'P 1'
#
loop_
_entity.id
_entity.type
_entity.pdbx_description
1 polymer ?
#
loop_
_entity_poly.entity_id
_entity_poly.type
_entity_poly.pdbx_seq_one_letter_code
_entity_poly.pdbx_strand_id
1 'polypeptide(L)'
;MSPNQKDDAYESQVAALESEIETLLGEKKNAEDKVKELRETEDVSRGIVFAQEIFAFQQEKLRLEVEVELRRKKINRIKLGIEDDMVPPPISALQ
;
A
#
# COMPACT_ATOMS: atom_id res chain seq x y z
N MET A 1 -24.47 -14.35 16.60
CA MET A 1 -24.33 -12.89 16.48
C MET A 1 -25.61 -12.33 15.88
N SER A 2 -26.19 -11.30 16.50
CA SER A 2 -27.31 -10.53 15.92
C SER A 2 -26.83 -9.82 14.64
N PRO A 3 -27.69 -9.56 13.64
CA PRO A 3 -27.32 -8.86 12.40
C PRO A 3 -26.51 -7.56 12.64
N ASN A 4 -26.94 -6.72 13.59
CA ASN A 4 -26.24 -5.48 13.96
C ASN A 4 -24.78 -5.69 14.37
N GLN A 5 -24.46 -6.79 15.06
CA GLN A 5 -23.10 -7.02 15.58
C GLN A 5 -22.11 -7.40 14.48
N LYS A 6 -22.59 -7.92 13.35
CA LYS A 6 -21.75 -8.20 12.18
C LYS A 6 -21.45 -6.93 11.40
N ASP A 7 -22.44 -6.09 11.25
CA ASP A 7 -22.31 -4.81 10.54
C ASP A 7 -21.32 -3.88 11.26
N ASP A 8 -21.46 -3.73 12.59
CA ASP A 8 -20.54 -2.95 13.43
C ASP A 8 -19.08 -3.46 13.35
N ALA A 9 -18.90 -4.78 13.23
CA ALA A 9 -17.58 -5.41 13.11
C ALA A 9 -16.92 -5.14 11.75
N TYR A 10 -17.70 -5.17 10.66
CA TYR A 10 -17.22 -4.84 9.32
C TYR A 10 -16.86 -3.36 9.20
N GLU A 11 -17.67 -2.46 9.76
CA GLU A 11 -17.37 -1.03 9.78
C GLU A 11 -16.06 -0.75 10.53
N SER A 12 -15.88 -1.38 11.68
CA SER A 12 -14.63 -1.26 12.47
C SER A 12 -13.41 -1.78 11.69
N GLN A 13 -13.56 -2.88 10.96
CA GLN A 13 -12.47 -3.44 10.14
C GLN A 13 -12.11 -2.55 8.95
N VAL A 14 -13.11 -1.97 8.27
CA VAL A 14 -12.90 -1.03 7.16
C VAL A 14 -12.19 0.22 7.67
N ALA A 15 -12.62 0.80 8.79
CA ALA A 15 -11.99 1.98 9.37
C ALA A 15 -10.50 1.74 9.74
N ALA A 16 -10.17 0.56 10.28
CA ALA A 16 -8.78 0.18 10.54
C ALA A 16 -7.95 0.12 9.25
N LEU A 17 -8.47 -0.54 8.20
CA LEU A 17 -7.78 -0.64 6.91
C LEU A 17 -7.61 0.73 6.23
N GLU A 18 -8.56 1.64 6.38
CA GLU A 18 -8.47 3.01 5.87
C GLU A 18 -7.39 3.82 6.60
N SER A 19 -7.27 3.68 7.93
CA SER A 19 -6.19 4.30 8.71
C SER A 19 -4.81 3.73 8.34
N GLU A 20 -4.71 2.43 8.09
CA GLU A 20 -3.48 1.82 7.59
C GLU A 20 -3.11 2.35 6.20
N ILE A 21 -4.08 2.54 5.30
CA ILE A 21 -3.84 3.15 3.98
C ILE A 21 -3.29 4.57 4.14
N GLU A 22 -3.84 5.39 5.03
CA GLU A 22 -3.37 6.76 5.25
C GLU A 22 -1.90 6.77 5.71
N THR A 23 -1.54 5.86 6.63
CA THR A 23 -0.17 5.69 7.12
C THR A 23 0.78 5.32 5.98
N LEU A 24 0.43 4.31 5.18
CA LEU A 24 1.24 3.86 4.04
C LEU A 24 1.39 4.94 2.97
N LEU A 25 0.36 5.74 2.73
CA LEU A 25 0.44 6.88 1.81
C LEU A 25 1.40 7.96 2.32
N GLY A 26 1.43 8.20 3.63
CA GLY A 26 2.42 9.08 4.26
C GLY A 26 3.84 8.57 4.08
N GLU A 27 4.08 7.28 4.34
CA GLU A 27 5.39 6.64 4.13
C GLU A 27 5.83 6.68 2.67
N LYS A 28 4.90 6.44 1.74
CA LYS A 28 5.16 6.51 0.30
C LYS A 28 5.63 7.90 -0.10
N LYS A 29 4.93 8.93 0.37
CA LYS A 29 5.29 10.32 0.10
C LYS A 29 6.69 10.64 0.66
N ASN A 30 7.00 10.17 1.87
CA ASN A 30 8.34 10.35 2.45
C ASN A 30 9.44 9.70 1.58
N ALA A 31 9.19 8.49 1.04
CA ALA A 31 10.13 7.84 0.13
C ALA A 31 10.32 8.64 -1.17
N GLU A 32 9.24 9.20 -1.73
CA GLU A 32 9.30 10.08 -2.91
C GLU A 32 10.09 11.37 -2.65
N ASP A 33 9.83 12.02 -1.51
CA ASP A 33 10.53 13.23 -1.08
C ASP A 33 12.03 12.94 -0.88
N LYS A 34 12.39 11.77 -0.34
CA LYS A 34 13.80 11.36 -0.21
C LYS A 34 14.50 11.12 -1.53
N VAL A 35 13.84 10.49 -2.50
CA VAL A 35 14.40 10.35 -3.85
C VAL A 35 14.67 11.72 -4.46
N LYS A 36 13.76 12.68 -4.29
CA LYS A 36 13.91 14.04 -4.79
C LYS A 36 15.09 14.75 -4.11
N GLU A 37 15.16 14.72 -2.79
CA GLU A 37 16.24 15.32 -2.00
C GLU A 37 17.62 14.78 -2.39
N LEU A 38 17.75 13.45 -2.52
CA LEU A 38 19.01 12.83 -2.91
C LEU A 38 19.46 13.30 -4.29
N ARG A 39 18.56 13.29 -5.29
CA ARG A 39 18.86 13.76 -6.65
C ARG A 39 19.26 15.23 -6.70
N GLU A 40 18.63 16.09 -5.90
CA GLU A 40 18.97 17.51 -5.80
C GLU A 40 20.34 17.73 -5.13
N THR A 41 20.77 16.77 -4.29
CA THR A 41 22.05 16.81 -3.56
C THR A 41 23.20 16.19 -4.35
N GLU A 42 22.93 15.42 -5.40
CA GLU A 42 23.98 14.82 -6.24
C GLU A 42 24.84 15.92 -6.90
N ASP A 43 26.16 15.76 -6.80
CA ASP A 43 27.14 16.56 -7.54
C ASP A 43 28.10 15.61 -8.23
N VAL A 44 27.73 15.25 -9.47
CA VAL A 44 28.50 14.32 -10.31
C VAL A 44 29.91 14.85 -10.57
N SER A 45 30.10 16.17 -10.65
CA SER A 45 31.41 16.77 -10.91
C SER A 45 32.38 16.58 -9.73
N ARG A 46 31.84 16.44 -8.52
CA ARG A 46 32.58 16.14 -7.30
C ARG A 46 32.52 14.67 -6.89
N GLY A 47 31.89 13.82 -7.70
CA GLY A 47 31.72 12.39 -7.43
C GLY A 47 30.70 12.06 -6.33
N ILE A 48 29.82 13.00 -5.97
CA ILE A 48 28.75 12.80 -4.98
C ILE A 48 27.53 12.23 -5.70
N VAL A 49 27.25 10.94 -5.49
CA VAL A 49 26.13 10.21 -6.09
C VAL A 49 25.47 9.31 -5.06
N PHE A 50 24.15 9.12 -5.16
CA PHE A 50 23.33 8.37 -4.20
C PHE A 50 22.50 7.28 -4.91
N ALA A 51 23.09 6.64 -5.92
CA ALA A 51 22.36 5.70 -6.79
C ALA A 51 21.73 4.53 -6.03
N GLN A 52 22.43 3.99 -5.01
CA GLN A 52 21.92 2.86 -4.21
C GLN A 52 20.76 3.29 -3.32
N GLU A 53 20.88 4.45 -2.67
CA GLU A 53 19.86 5.02 -1.80
C GLU A 53 18.61 5.39 -2.59
N ILE A 54 18.78 6.05 -3.75
CA ILE A 54 17.68 6.35 -4.67
C ILE A 54 16.96 5.07 -5.08
N PHE A 55 17.71 4.02 -5.44
CA PHE A 55 17.11 2.74 -5.83
C PHE A 55 16.35 2.10 -4.67
N ALA A 56 16.91 2.10 -3.46
CA ALA A 56 16.24 1.55 -2.28
C ALA A 56 14.92 2.28 -1.97
N PHE A 57 14.90 3.61 -2.01
CA PHE A 57 13.66 4.38 -1.81
C PHE A 57 12.63 4.15 -2.93
N GLN A 58 13.07 3.93 -4.16
CA GLN A 58 12.17 3.56 -5.26
C GLN A 58 11.56 2.18 -5.08
N GLN A 59 12.34 1.19 -4.63
CA GLN A 59 11.82 -0.13 -4.28
C GLN A 59 10.81 -0.05 -3.14
N GLU A 60 11.12 0.74 -2.11
CA GLU A 60 10.23 0.93 -0.97
C GLU A 60 8.92 1.60 -1.38
N LYS A 61 8.97 2.63 -2.23
CA LYS A 61 7.76 3.21 -2.83
C LYS A 61 6.90 2.14 -3.51
N LEU A 62 7.49 1.28 -4.34
CA LEU A 62 6.75 0.23 -5.05
C LEU A 62 6.13 -0.78 -4.08
N ARG A 63 6.86 -1.17 -3.03
CA ARG A 63 6.35 -2.05 -1.96
C ARG A 63 5.12 -1.42 -1.28
N LEU A 64 5.22 -0.13 -0.91
CA LEU A 64 4.14 0.61 -0.27
C LEU A 64 2.91 0.75 -1.18
N GLU A 65 3.08 0.97 -2.48
CA GLU A 65 1.98 1.00 -3.46
C GLU A 65 1.22 -0.33 -3.51
N VAL A 66 1.93 -1.46 -3.53
CA VAL A 66 1.31 -2.79 -3.49
C VAL A 66 0.53 -2.98 -2.20
N GLU A 67 1.10 -2.58 -1.07
CA GLU A 67 0.51 -2.73 0.27
C GLU A 67 -0.79 -1.92 0.43
N VAL A 68 -0.85 -0.73 -0.17
CA VAL A 68 -2.08 0.08 -0.30
C VAL A 68 -3.13 -0.64 -1.15
N GLU A 69 -2.74 -1.19 -2.30
CA GLU A 69 -3.66 -1.90 -3.19
C GLU A 69 -4.23 -3.18 -2.55
N LEU A 70 -3.44 -3.89 -1.76
CA LEU A 70 -3.90 -5.06 -1.00
C LEU A 70 -4.99 -4.67 0.01
N ARG A 71 -4.81 -3.56 0.76
CA ARG A 71 -5.84 -3.05 1.69
C ARG A 71 -7.10 -2.59 0.97
N ARG A 72 -6.97 -1.87 -0.14
CA ARG A 72 -8.11 -1.47 -0.98
C ARG A 72 -8.92 -2.68 -1.44
N LYS A 73 -8.24 -3.73 -1.90
CA LYS A 73 -8.89 -5.00 -2.29
C LYS A 73 -9.58 -5.66 -1.11
N LYS A 74 -8.98 -5.64 0.08
CA LYS A 74 -9.58 -6.18 1.30
C LYS A 74 -10.84 -5.42 1.71
N ILE A 75 -10.80 -4.08 1.70
CA ILE A 75 -11.98 -3.22 1.92
C ILE A 75 -13.09 -3.56 0.92
N ASN A 76 -12.75 -3.68 -0.36
CA ASN A 76 -13.73 -4.02 -1.40
C ASN A 76 -14.36 -5.40 -1.17
N ARG A 77 -13.59 -6.40 -0.73
CA ARG A 77 -14.11 -7.73 -0.38
C ARG A 77 -15.08 -7.68 0.79
N ILE A 78 -14.72 -6.96 1.86
CA ILE A 78 -15.60 -6.76 3.03
C ILE A 78 -16.91 -6.10 2.60
N LYS A 79 -16.84 -5.02 1.80
CA LYS A 79 -18.03 -4.31 1.28
C LYS A 79 -18.91 -5.18 0.38
N LEU A 80 -18.34 -6.17 -0.30
CA LEU A 80 -19.07 -7.14 -1.13
C LEU A 80 -19.53 -8.38 -0.35
N GLY A 81 -19.19 -8.50 0.94
CA GLY A 81 -19.50 -9.68 1.75
C GLY A 81 -18.74 -10.95 1.35
N ILE A 82 -17.59 -10.81 0.69
CA ILE A 82 -16.72 -11.93 0.31
C ILE A 82 -15.79 -12.24 1.47
N GLU A 83 -15.87 -13.46 2.02
CA GLU A 83 -14.99 -13.93 3.08
C GLU A 83 -13.52 -14.01 2.60
N ASP A 84 -12.58 -13.60 3.46
CA ASP A 84 -11.15 -13.38 3.12
C ASP A 84 -10.39 -14.69 2.79
N ASP A 85 -10.99 -15.85 3.08
CA ASP A 85 -10.44 -17.21 2.84
C ASP A 85 -10.65 -17.72 1.40
N MET A 86 -11.38 -16.99 0.56
CA MET A 86 -11.52 -17.33 -0.86
C MET A 86 -10.25 -16.91 -1.62
N VAL A 87 -9.38 -17.89 -1.91
CA VAL A 87 -8.35 -17.74 -2.95
C VAL A 87 -9.07 -17.32 -4.23
N PRO A 88 -8.76 -16.14 -4.82
CA PRO A 88 -9.40 -15.74 -6.06
C PRO A 88 -9.17 -16.84 -7.10
N PRO A 89 -10.20 -17.23 -7.88
CA PRO A 89 -10.02 -18.24 -8.90
C PRO A 89 -8.83 -17.84 -9.79
N PRO A 90 -7.95 -18.80 -10.14
CA PRO A 90 -6.78 -18.48 -10.94
C PRO A 90 -7.23 -17.77 -12.21
N ILE A 91 -6.45 -16.78 -12.69
CA ILE A 91 -6.81 -15.95 -13.85
C ILE A 91 -7.13 -16.82 -15.10
N SER A 92 -6.59 -18.04 -15.16
CA SER A 92 -6.91 -19.06 -16.16
C SER A 92 -8.36 -19.56 -16.15
N ALA A 93 -9.16 -19.25 -15.13
CA ALA A 93 -10.56 -19.66 -14.99
C ALA A 93 -11.56 -18.59 -15.45
N LEU A 94 -11.08 -17.44 -15.97
CA LEU A 94 -11.91 -16.34 -16.47
C LEU A 94 -12.05 -16.34 -18.01
N GLN A 95 -11.93 -17.51 -18.65
CA GLN A 95 -12.13 -17.68 -20.10
C GLN A 95 -13.52 -18.24 -20.42
#